data_AF-A0A925N487-F1
#
_entry.id   AF-A0A925N487-F1
#
_cell.length_a   1.000
_cell.length_b   1.000
_cell.length_c   1.000
_cell.angle_alpha   90.00
_cell.angle_beta   90.00
_cell.angle_gamma   90.00
#
_symmetry.space_group_name_H-M   'P 1'
#
loop_
_entity.id
_entity.type
_entity.pdbx_description
1 polymer ?
#
loop_
_entity_poly.entity_id
_entity_poly.type
_entity_poly.pdbx_seq_one_letter_code
_entity_poly.pdbx_strand_id
1 'polypeptide(L)' 'VQRALVELEAAAQVRSIGRARAQRWLAPPLVGFTTILLLPTALPPE' A
#
# COMPACT_ATOMS: atom_id res chain seq x y z
N VAL A 1 -7.51 14.76 -6.36
CA VAL A 1 -6.46 13.75 -6.08
C VAL A 1 -5.39 14.28 -5.11
N GLN A 2 -4.65 15.35 -5.43
CA GLN A 2 -3.59 15.86 -4.54
C GLN A 2 -4.08 16.24 -3.13
N ARG A 3 -5.20 16.98 -3.01
CA ARG A 3 -5.81 17.29 -1.70
C ARG A 3 -6.13 16.04 -0.88
N ALA A 4 -6.75 15.05 -1.52
CA ALA A 4 -7.08 13.78 -0.88
C ALA A 4 -5.83 13.02 -0.41
N LEU A 5 -4.73 13.06 -1.17
CA LEU A 5 -3.46 12.44 -0.76
C LEU A 5 -2.84 13.11 0.47
N VAL A 6 -2.96 14.44 0.58
CA VAL A 6 -2.51 15.19 1.77
C VAL A 6 -3.34 14.80 3.00
N GLU A 7 -4.66 14.71 2.85
CA GLU A 7 -5.56 14.25 3.93
C GLU A 7 -5.25 12.81 4.35
N LEU A 8 -4.99 11.91 3.39
CA LEU A 8 -4.61 10.53 3.65
C LEU A 8 -3.22 10.40 4.29
N GLU A 9 -2.27 11.26 3.94
CA GLU A 9 -0.93 11.30 4.55
C GLU A 9 -1.01 11.80 6.00
N ALA A 10 -1.83 12.82 6.25
CA ALA A 10 -2.13 13.28 7.62
C ALA A 10 -2.81 12.19 8.46
N ALA A 11 -3.62 11.33 7.84
CA ALA A 11 -4.23 10.16 8.46
C ALA A 11 -3.30 8.93 8.56
N ALA A 12 -2.03 9.07 8.18
CA ALA A 12 -1.03 7.98 8.12
C ALA A 12 -1.44 6.78 7.23
N GLN A 13 -2.36 6.99 6.29
CA GLN A 13 -2.84 5.96 5.36
C GLN A 13 -2.03 5.89 4.06
N VAL A 14 -1.27 6.94 3.74
CA VAL A 14 -0.29 6.94 2.65
C VAL A 14 0.95 7.70 3.09
N ARG A 15 2.07 7.47 2.42
CA ARG A 15 3.32 8.22 2.60
C ARG A 15 3.88 8.68 1.26
N SER A 16 4.46 9.87 1.23
CA SER A 16 5.22 10.34 0.08
C SER A 16 6.69 9.91 0.15
N ILE A 17 7.25 9.51 -0.99
CA ILE A 17 8.68 9.20 -1.17
C ILE A 17 9.19 9.98 -2.39
N GLY A 18 10.32 10.67 -2.24
CA GLY A 18 10.88 11.52 -3.29
C GLY A 18 10.37 12.97 -3.20
N ARG A 19 10.65 13.78 -4.22
CA ARG A 19 10.29 15.22 -4.25
C ARG A 19 9.80 15.64 -5.63
N ALA A 20 8.92 16.64 -5.68
CA ALA A 20 8.37 17.23 -6.90
C ALA A 20 7.83 16.16 -7.88
N ARG A 21 8.37 16.08 -9.11
CA ARG A 21 7.93 15.09 -10.10
C ARG A 21 8.32 13.64 -9.78
N ALA A 22 9.32 13.44 -8.92
CA ALA A 22 9.72 12.10 -8.47
C ALA A 22 8.95 11.64 -7.23
N GLN A 23 7.95 12.41 -6.76
CA GLN A 23 7.16 12.06 -5.59
C GLN A 23 6.21 10.89 -5.89
N ARG A 24 6.39 9.81 -5.15
CA ARG A 24 5.58 8.58 -5.21
C ARG A 24 4.77 8.45 -3.93
N TRP A 25 3.53 8.02 -4.05
CA TRP A 25 2.64 7.78 -2.93
C TRP A 25 2.53 6.27 -2.69
N LEU A 26 2.78 5.82 -1.46
CA LEU A 26 2.67 4.42 -1.07
C LEU A 26 1.73 4.28 0.12
N ALA A 27 0.85 3.28 0.08
CA ALA A 27 0.10 2.86 1.27
C ALA A 27 1.03 2.06 2.20
N PRO A 28 0.85 2.14 3.53
CA PRO A 28 1.51 1.23 4.45
C PRO A 28 1.06 -0.20 4.16
N PRO A 29 1.94 -1.20 4.32
CA PRO A 29 1.54 -2.60 4.21
C PRO A 29 0.44 -2.89 5.24
N LEU A 30 -0.59 -3.63 4.81
CA LEU A 30 -1.66 -4.09 5.69
C LEU A 30 -1.07 -5.11 6.68
N VAL A 31 -0.69 -4.64 7.86
CA VAL A 31 -0.23 -5.51 8.95
C VAL A 31 -1.42 -6.35 9.41
N GLY A 32 -1.31 -7.68 9.31
CA GLY A 32 -2.37 -8.62 9.73
C GLY A 32 -2.95 -9.49 8.63
N PHE A 33 -2.62 -9.25 7.35
CA PHE A 33 -2.81 -10.28 6.33
C PHE A 33 -1.65 -11.27 6.40
N THR A 34 -1.91 -12.47 6.93
CA THR A 34 -0.95 -13.57 6.84
C THR A 34 -0.63 -13.79 5.36
N THR A 35 0.65 -13.84 4.98
CA THR A 35 1.06 -14.08 3.58
C THR A 35 0.40 -15.34 2.99
N ILE A 36 0.11 -16.34 3.84
CA ILE A 36 -0.67 -17.55 3.48
C ILE A 36 -2.08 -17.23 2.96
N LEU A 37 -2.72 -16.15 3.43
CA LEU A 37 -4.03 -15.70 2.94
C LEU A 37 -3.93 -14.86 1.65
N LEU A 38 -2.75 -14.32 1.36
CA LEU A 38 -2.45 -13.58 0.13
C LEU A 38 -1.98 -14.51 -0.99
N LEU A 39 -1.51 -15.71 -0.63
CA LEU A 39 -1.21 -16.78 -1.55
C LEU A 39 -2.54 -17.41 -2.00
N PRO A 40 -2.83 -17.48 -3.30
CA PRO A 40 -3.82 -18.44 -3.77
C PRO A 40 -3.40 -19.79 -3.21
N THR A 41 -4.29 -20.48 -2.49
CA THR A 41 -4.07 -21.86 -2.03
C THR A 41 -3.35 -22.62 -3.13
N ALA A 42 -2.15 -23.13 -2.85
CA ALA A 42 -1.34 -23.84 -3.84
C ALA A 42 -2.27 -24.82 -4.56
N LEU A 43 -2.54 -24.52 -5.83
CA LEU A 43 -3.48 -25.29 -6.65
C LEU A 43 -3.01 -26.75 -6.57
N PRO A 44 -3.89 -27.72 -6.24
CA PRO A 44 -3.47 -29.11 -6.14
C PRO A 44 -2.70 -29.52 -7.40
N PRO A 45 -1.53 -30.17 -7.28
CA PRO A 45 -0.90 -30.76 -8.44
C PRO A 45 -1.84 -31.84 -8.99
N GLU A 46 -2.01 -31.83 -10.31
CA GLU A 46 -2.69 -32.90 -11.06
C GLU A 46 -2.02 -34.26 -10.82
#